data_AF-A0A7Z0CL79-F1
#
_entry.id   AF-A0A7Z0CL79-F1
#
_cell.length_a   1.000
_cell.length_b   1.000
_cell.length_c   1.000
_cell.angle_alpha   90.00
_cell.angle_beta   90.00
_cell.angle_gamma   90.00
#
_symmetry.space_group_name_H-M   'P 1'
#
loop_
_entity.id
_entity.type
_entity.pdbx_description
1 polymer ?
#
loop_
_entity_poly.entity_id
_entity_poly.type
_entity_poly.pdbx_seq_one_letter_code
_entity_poly.pdbx_strand_id
1 'polypeptide(L)'
;MDFDEGGRQLAGLILEAASGGQHDQVAELIAPLDAEQLRSLVTMLAVQVDQSAPSSSAAGPAAVCELAIKTAAPMFGTTPEAIRSAERSRPVSDARAVAMTAAREVGLSMPVIAEHFDKDHASVIHAVRRTAERPRLADAAARVTAHVNDRYDAQLSRPETTVAPPPPAGLNVRA
;
A
#
# COMPACT_ATOMS: atom_id res chain seq x y z
N MET A 1 -18.32 -9.01 -29.40
CA MET A 1 -19.59 -8.69 -28.71
C MET A 1 -19.24 -7.85 -27.50
N ASP A 2 -20.00 -6.78 -27.25
CA ASP A 2 -19.82 -5.94 -26.06
C ASP A 2 -20.16 -6.75 -24.81
N PHE A 3 -19.18 -6.97 -23.93
CA PHE A 3 -19.42 -7.58 -22.63
C PHE A 3 -19.91 -6.51 -21.67
N ASP A 4 -21.18 -6.15 -21.78
CA ASP A 4 -21.71 -5.01 -21.05
C ASP A 4 -21.87 -5.33 -19.55
N GLU A 5 -22.70 -6.31 -19.18
CA GLU A 5 -23.01 -6.61 -17.76
C GLU A 5 -22.57 -8.02 -17.30
N GLY A 6 -22.75 -9.03 -18.15
CA GLY A 6 -22.41 -10.42 -17.81
C GLY A 6 -20.92 -10.66 -17.59
N GLY A 7 -20.05 -9.97 -18.33
CA GLY A 7 -18.60 -10.12 -18.12
C GLY A 7 -18.09 -9.38 -16.87
N ARG A 8 -18.74 -8.29 -16.43
CA ARG A 8 -18.44 -7.64 -15.14
C ARG A 8 -18.80 -8.55 -13.96
N GLN A 9 -19.91 -9.27 -14.06
CA GLN A 9 -20.31 -10.26 -13.06
C GLN A 9 -19.34 -11.44 -13.00
N LEU A 10 -18.93 -11.97 -14.15
CA LEU A 10 -17.93 -13.04 -14.22
C LEU A 10 -16.58 -12.62 -13.65
N ALA A 11 -16.10 -11.41 -13.98
CA ALA A 11 -14.88 -10.85 -13.42
C ALA A 11 -14.95 -10.72 -11.89
N GLY A 12 -16.10 -10.29 -11.35
CA GLY A 12 -16.35 -10.24 -9.91
C GLY A 12 -16.25 -11.61 -9.22
N LEU A 13 -16.89 -12.63 -9.78
CA LEU A 13 -16.84 -14.00 -9.24
C LEU A 13 -15.42 -14.58 -9.25
N ILE A 14 -14.66 -14.31 -10.31
CA ILE A 14 -13.26 -14.75 -10.42
C ILE A 14 -12.39 -14.05 -9.36
N LEU A 15 -12.60 -12.75 -9.12
CA LEU A 15 -11.87 -12.00 -8.09
C LEU A 15 -12.16 -12.53 -6.69
N GLU A 16 -13.41 -12.86 -6.39
CA GLU A 16 -13.82 -13.43 -5.11
C GLU A 16 -13.20 -14.82 -4.89
N ALA A 17 -13.31 -15.71 -5.88
CA ALA A 17 -12.72 -17.04 -5.84
C ALA A 17 -11.18 -16.98 -5.67
N ALA A 18 -10.52 -16.09 -6.42
CA ALA A 18 -9.08 -15.88 -6.30
C ALA A 18 -8.67 -15.33 -4.92
N SER A 19 -9.45 -14.40 -4.36
CA SER A 19 -9.19 -13.83 -3.03
C SER A 19 -9.36 -14.86 -1.91
N GLY A 20 -10.26 -15.82 -2.09
CA GLY A 20 -10.45 -16.96 -1.19
C GLY A 20 -9.46 -18.12 -1.39
N GLY A 21 -8.52 -18.03 -2.34
CA GLY A 21 -7.57 -19.10 -2.67
C GLY A 21 -8.20 -20.32 -3.38
N GLN A 22 -9.40 -20.17 -3.95
CA GLN A 22 -10.19 -21.24 -4.55
C GLN A 22 -9.79 -21.46 -6.02
N HIS A 23 -8.58 -21.96 -6.24
CA HIS A 23 -8.01 -22.11 -7.59
C HIS A 23 -8.80 -23.04 -8.52
N ASP A 24 -9.41 -24.10 -7.98
CA ASP A 24 -10.26 -25.03 -8.74
C ASP A 24 -11.52 -24.33 -9.28
N GLN A 25 -12.13 -23.47 -8.46
CA GLN A 25 -13.30 -22.69 -8.86
C GLN A 25 -12.94 -21.65 -9.93
N VAL A 26 -11.76 -21.03 -9.85
CA VAL A 26 -11.27 -20.14 -10.92
C VAL A 26 -11.10 -20.92 -12.22
N ALA A 27 -10.54 -22.14 -12.16
CA ALA A 27 -10.36 -22.99 -13.34
C ALA A 27 -11.70 -23.38 -13.99
N GLU A 28 -12.72 -23.71 -13.20
CA GLU A 28 -14.08 -24.00 -13.70
C GLU A 28 -14.74 -22.79 -14.37
N LEU A 29 -14.55 -21.59 -13.83
CA LEU A 29 -15.13 -20.36 -14.38
C LEU A 29 -14.49 -19.92 -15.71
N ILE A 30 -13.19 -20.24 -15.92
CA ILE A 30 -12.48 -19.89 -17.16
C ILE A 30 -12.55 -20.97 -18.24
N ALA A 31 -12.78 -22.23 -17.86
CA ALA A 31 -12.80 -23.37 -18.79
C ALA A 31 -13.75 -23.24 -20.00
N PRO A 32 -14.94 -22.61 -19.88
CA PRO A 32 -15.85 -22.44 -21.02
C PRO A 32 -15.47 -21.30 -21.97
N LEU A 33 -14.46 -20.49 -21.64
CA LEU A 33 -14.15 -19.26 -22.38
C LEU A 33 -13.22 -19.54 -23.56
N ASP A 34 -13.53 -18.95 -24.71
CA ASP A 34 -12.63 -18.95 -25.86
C ASP A 34 -11.50 -17.90 -25.73
N ALA A 35 -10.56 -17.90 -26.68
CA ALA A 35 -9.40 -17.01 -26.64
C ALA A 35 -9.74 -15.51 -26.77
N GLU A 36 -10.85 -15.16 -27.42
CA GLU A 36 -11.29 -13.76 -27.54
C GLU A 36 -11.98 -13.31 -26.24
N GLN A 37 -12.82 -14.18 -25.69
CA GLN A 37 -13.49 -13.99 -24.40
C GLN A 37 -12.48 -13.87 -23.26
N LEU A 38 -11.44 -14.72 -23.24
CA LEU A 38 -10.34 -14.63 -22.28
C LEU A 38 -9.60 -13.29 -22.37
N ARG A 39 -9.30 -12.79 -23.58
CA ARG A 39 -8.64 -11.48 -23.75
C ARG A 39 -9.51 -10.32 -23.27
N SER A 40 -10.82 -10.37 -23.55
CA SER A 40 -11.77 -9.38 -23.06
C SER A 40 -11.88 -9.42 -21.53
N LEU A 41 -11.97 -10.62 -20.96
CA LEU A 41 -12.02 -10.84 -19.51
C LEU A 41 -10.75 -10.35 -18.82
N VAL A 42 -9.56 -10.59 -19.37
CA VAL A 42 -8.30 -10.06 -18.83
C VAL A 42 -8.31 -8.53 -18.81
N THR A 43 -8.82 -7.89 -19.88
CA THR A 43 -8.95 -6.43 -19.94
C THR A 43 -9.89 -5.91 -18.86
N MET A 44 -11.03 -6.57 -18.65
CA MET A 44 -11.97 -6.16 -17.59
C MET A 44 -11.45 -6.43 -16.20
N LEU A 45 -10.81 -7.58 -15.96
CA LEU A 45 -10.15 -7.89 -14.71
C LEU A 45 -9.06 -6.87 -14.39
N ALA A 46 -8.30 -6.40 -15.38
CA ALA A 46 -7.31 -5.35 -15.16
C ALA A 46 -7.96 -4.05 -14.62
N VAL A 47 -9.08 -3.64 -15.20
CA VAL A 47 -9.86 -2.47 -14.76
C VAL A 47 -10.48 -2.69 -13.37
N GLN A 48 -10.95 -3.90 -13.10
CA GLN A 48 -11.66 -4.22 -11.86
C GLN A 48 -10.72 -4.52 -10.68
N VAL A 49 -9.52 -5.06 -10.94
CA VAL A 49 -8.41 -5.14 -9.97
C VAL A 49 -7.98 -3.74 -9.56
N ASP A 50 -7.92 -2.79 -10.49
CA ASP A 50 -7.57 -1.39 -10.19
C ASP A 50 -8.62 -0.72 -9.28
N GLN A 51 -9.90 -1.01 -9.49
CA GLN A 51 -11.01 -0.48 -8.69
C GLN A 51 -11.25 -1.23 -7.36
N SER A 52 -10.97 -2.55 -7.32
CA SER A 52 -11.26 -3.44 -6.17
C SER A 52 -10.05 -3.62 -5.25
N ALA A 53 -8.84 -3.24 -5.69
CA ALA A 53 -7.79 -2.92 -4.74
C ALA A 53 -8.37 -1.84 -3.83
N PRO A 54 -8.51 -2.08 -2.51
CA PRO A 54 -8.89 -0.99 -1.63
C PRO A 54 -7.90 0.14 -1.92
N SER A 55 -8.39 1.36 -2.07
CA SER A 55 -7.57 2.56 -2.05
C SER A 55 -6.90 2.70 -0.67
N SER A 56 -6.09 1.72 -0.26
CA SER A 56 -5.11 1.81 0.81
C SER A 56 -3.86 2.39 0.18
N SER A 57 -3.96 3.67 -0.19
CA SER A 57 -2.88 4.60 -0.54
C SER A 57 -1.52 3.92 -0.75
N ALA A 58 -1.32 3.36 -1.94
CA ALA A 58 0.02 3.06 -2.41
C ALA A 58 0.76 4.41 -2.47
N ALA A 59 1.85 4.53 -1.70
CA ALA A 59 2.69 5.71 -1.57
C ALA A 59 2.21 6.91 -0.71
N GLY A 60 1.18 6.79 0.13
CA GLY A 60 0.79 7.88 1.05
C GLY A 60 1.55 7.88 2.39
N PRO A 61 1.56 9.01 3.14
CA PRO A 61 2.18 9.08 4.46
C PRO A 61 1.65 8.05 5.47
N ALA A 62 0.37 7.69 5.38
CA ALA A 62 -0.24 6.66 6.21
C ALA A 62 0.40 5.27 5.99
N ALA A 63 0.67 4.91 4.73
CA ALA A 63 1.26 3.62 4.37
C ALA A 63 2.71 3.51 4.85
N VAL A 64 3.48 4.60 4.77
CA VAL A 64 4.83 4.70 5.31
C VAL A 64 4.83 4.50 6.82
N CYS A 65 3.96 5.21 7.55
CA CYS A 65 3.82 5.06 9.00
C CYS A 65 3.38 3.63 9.38
N GLU A 66 2.40 3.06 8.67
CA GLU A 66 1.89 1.71 8.89
C GLU A 66 3.00 0.67 8.73
N LEU A 67 3.78 0.77 7.66
CA LEU A 67 4.88 -0.15 7.37
C LEU A 67 6.01 -0.01 8.39
N ALA A 68 6.36 1.21 8.78
CA ALA A 68 7.34 1.46 9.82
C ALA A 68 6.93 0.83 11.16
N ILE A 69 5.65 0.96 11.55
CA ILE A 69 5.10 0.35 12.76
C ILE A 69 5.17 -1.18 12.70
N LYS A 70 4.69 -1.78 11.60
CA LYS A 70 4.70 -3.24 11.40
C LYS A 70 6.11 -3.82 11.42
N THR A 71 7.08 -3.09 10.89
CA THR A 71 8.48 -3.50 10.86
C THR A 71 9.15 -3.36 12.23
N ALA A 72 8.85 -2.28 12.96
CA ALA A 72 9.44 -2.04 14.28
C ALA A 72 8.91 -2.98 15.36
N ALA A 73 7.63 -3.33 15.35
CA ALA A 73 6.99 -4.17 16.38
C ALA A 73 7.75 -5.46 16.75
N PRO A 74 8.08 -6.36 15.81
CA PRO A 74 8.80 -7.60 16.14
C PRO A 74 10.22 -7.35 16.68
N MET A 75 10.87 -6.25 16.31
CA MET A 75 12.25 -5.93 16.77
C MET A 75 12.33 -5.67 18.27
N PHE A 76 11.20 -5.32 18.89
CA PHE A 76 11.09 -4.99 20.32
C PHE A 76 10.18 -5.97 21.08
N GLY A 77 9.76 -7.08 20.44
CA GLY A 77 8.86 -8.04 21.05
C GLY A 77 7.49 -7.45 21.42
N THR A 78 6.98 -6.54 20.59
CA THR A 78 5.67 -5.89 20.78
C THR A 78 4.78 -6.07 19.55
N THR A 79 3.57 -5.49 19.57
CA THR A 79 2.61 -5.56 18.46
C THR A 79 2.36 -4.18 17.85
N PRO A 80 1.94 -4.10 16.58
CA PRO A 80 1.56 -2.85 15.93
C PRO A 80 0.48 -2.08 16.70
N GLU A 81 -0.48 -2.79 17.30
CA GLU A 81 -1.58 -2.23 18.09
C GLU A 81 -1.05 -1.59 19.36
N ALA A 82 -0.11 -2.24 20.05
CA ALA A 82 0.53 -1.70 21.25
C ALA A 82 1.31 -0.41 20.93
N ILE A 83 2.00 -0.35 19.78
CA ILE A 83 2.71 0.86 19.32
C ILE A 83 1.74 2.03 19.09
N ARG A 84 0.54 1.79 18.55
CA ARG A 84 -0.48 2.85 18.37
C ARG A 84 -1.19 3.23 19.67
N SER A 85 -1.24 2.32 20.63
CA SER A 85 -1.94 2.53 21.88
C SER A 85 -1.30 3.61 22.77
N ALA A 86 -2.00 3.94 23.87
CA ALA A 86 -1.47 4.78 24.94
C ALA A 86 -0.43 4.08 25.84
N GLU A 87 -0.11 2.81 25.59
CA GLU A 87 0.85 2.04 26.39
C GLU A 87 2.25 2.68 26.39
N ARG A 88 2.84 2.74 27.60
CA ARG A 88 4.12 3.40 27.88
C ARG A 88 5.22 2.46 28.37
N SER A 89 5.07 1.15 28.15
CA SER A 89 6.14 0.21 28.46
C SER A 89 7.41 0.58 27.67
N ARG A 90 8.58 0.24 28.22
CA ARG A 90 9.87 0.56 27.59
C ARG A 90 9.96 -0.03 26.16
N PRO A 91 9.59 -1.30 25.91
CA PRO A 91 9.65 -1.88 24.58
C PRO A 91 8.72 -1.17 23.58
N VAL A 92 7.47 -0.88 23.99
CA VAL A 92 6.51 -0.15 23.15
C VAL A 92 6.99 1.27 22.84
N SER A 93 7.52 1.98 23.84
CA SER A 93 7.98 3.35 23.66
C SER A 93 9.22 3.44 22.77
N ASP A 94 10.15 2.50 22.91
CA ASP A 94 11.35 2.46 22.07
C ASP A 94 11.00 2.00 20.63
N ALA A 95 10.07 1.05 20.45
CA ALA A 95 9.55 0.67 19.13
C ALA A 95 8.82 1.83 18.43
N ARG A 96 8.00 2.58 19.17
CA ARG A 96 7.32 3.77 18.65
C ARG A 96 8.31 4.85 18.24
N ALA A 97 9.35 5.08 19.03
CA ALA A 97 10.39 6.06 18.71
C ALA A 97 11.13 5.68 17.42
N VAL A 98 11.44 4.39 17.25
CA VAL A 98 12.05 3.85 16.03
C VAL A 98 11.15 4.03 14.82
N ALA A 99 9.86 3.67 14.91
CA ALA A 99 8.91 3.83 13.81
C ALA A 99 8.73 5.30 13.38
N MET A 100 8.62 6.23 14.34
CA MET A 100 8.55 7.67 14.04
C MET A 100 9.84 8.19 13.40
N THR A 101 11.00 7.71 13.85
CA THR A 101 12.29 8.11 13.29
C THR A 101 12.44 7.60 11.87
N ALA A 102 12.06 6.35 11.60
CA ALA A 102 12.10 5.79 10.26
C ALA A 102 11.17 6.54 9.30
N ALA A 103 9.93 6.83 9.71
CA ALA A 103 9.00 7.63 8.93
C ALA A 103 9.56 9.04 8.61
N ARG A 104 10.32 9.63 9.54
CA ARG A 104 11.02 10.90 9.33
C ARG A 104 12.16 10.78 8.32
N GLU A 105 12.96 9.71 8.39
CA GLU A 105 14.07 9.46 7.47
C GLU A 105 13.60 9.18 6.04
N VAL A 106 12.42 8.58 5.87
CA VAL A 106 11.74 8.41 4.57
C VAL A 106 11.26 9.77 3.99
N GLY A 107 11.23 10.82 4.79
CA GLY A 107 10.96 12.20 4.35
C GLY A 107 9.63 12.78 4.82
N LEU A 108 8.88 12.09 5.69
CA LEU A 108 7.64 12.65 6.24
C LEU A 108 7.89 13.85 7.16
N SER A 109 6.97 14.81 7.12
CA SER A 109 7.00 15.96 8.01
C SER A 109 6.58 15.55 9.44
N MET A 110 7.09 16.25 10.45
CA MET A 110 6.75 15.95 11.85
C MET A 110 5.24 16.06 12.16
N PRO A 111 4.50 17.06 11.65
CA PRO A 111 3.04 17.12 11.84
C PRO A 111 2.31 15.90 11.27
N VAL A 112 2.70 15.44 10.08
CA VAL A 112 2.07 14.29 9.41
C VAL A 112 2.34 13.00 10.19
N ILE A 113 3.57 12.80 10.68
CA ILE A 113 3.89 11.66 11.54
C ILE A 113 3.06 11.73 12.83
N ALA A 114 2.97 12.91 13.44
CA ALA A 114 2.25 13.10 14.70
C ALA A 114 0.75 12.76 14.56
N GLU A 115 0.12 13.21 13.47
CA GLU A 115 -1.26 12.88 13.11
C GLU A 115 -1.47 11.36 13.00
N HIS A 116 -0.60 10.66 12.28
CA HIS A 116 -0.73 9.21 12.10
C HIS A 116 -0.50 8.38 13.37
N PHE A 117 0.25 8.90 14.33
CA PHE A 117 0.51 8.23 15.59
C PHE A 117 -0.43 8.67 16.72
N ASP A 118 -1.38 9.58 16.44
CA ASP A 118 -2.23 10.23 17.44
C ASP A 118 -1.40 10.83 18.59
N LYS A 119 -0.45 11.70 18.22
CA LYS A 119 0.51 12.36 19.14
C LYS A 119 0.69 13.83 18.79
N ASP A 120 1.30 14.56 19.73
CA ASP A 120 1.85 15.89 19.46
C ASP A 120 3.15 15.82 18.65
N HIS A 121 3.37 16.80 17.77
CA HIS A 121 4.62 16.94 17.01
C HIS A 121 5.87 16.99 17.91
N ALA A 122 5.77 17.54 19.12
CA ALA A 122 6.83 17.51 20.12
C ALA A 122 7.23 16.08 20.55
N SER A 123 6.28 15.14 20.54
CA SER A 123 6.56 13.72 20.79
C SER A 123 7.43 13.11 19.69
N VAL A 124 7.20 13.52 18.44
CA VAL A 124 8.03 13.09 17.29
C VAL A 124 9.44 13.66 17.40
N ILE A 125 9.59 14.94 17.77
CA ILE A 125 10.91 15.56 18.04
C ILE A 125 11.66 14.78 19.12
N HIS A 126 10.98 14.50 20.23
CA HIS A 126 11.56 13.74 21.34
C HIS A 126 11.95 12.32 20.91
N ALA A 127 11.12 11.64 20.11
CA ALA A 127 11.43 10.33 19.56
C ALA A 127 12.70 10.35 18.71
N VAL A 128 12.80 11.27 17.75
CA VAL A 128 13.97 11.39 16.86
C VAL A 128 15.24 11.68 17.67
N ARG A 129 15.19 12.63 18.63
CA ARG A 129 16.33 12.94 19.49
C ARG A 129 16.76 11.72 20.31
N ARG A 130 15.81 11.02 20.93
CA ARG A 130 16.06 9.82 21.74
C ARG A 130 16.68 8.69 20.92
N THR A 131 16.23 8.52 19.67
CA THR A 131 16.79 7.52 18.75
C THR A 131 18.25 7.86 18.40
N ALA A 132 18.55 9.13 18.12
CA ALA A 132 19.90 9.60 17.82
C ALA A 132 20.88 9.44 19.00
N GLU A 133 20.40 9.59 20.24
CA GLU A 133 21.20 9.42 21.46
C GLU A 133 21.53 7.95 21.78
N ARG A 134 20.89 6.98 21.11
CA ARG A 134 20.99 5.55 21.44
C ARG A 134 21.35 4.72 20.20
N PRO A 135 22.61 4.24 20.08
CA PRO A 135 23.06 3.49 18.91
C PRO A 135 22.15 2.32 18.54
N ARG A 136 21.69 1.55 19.54
CA ARG A 136 20.76 0.42 19.31
C ARG A 136 19.43 0.82 18.66
N LEU A 137 18.91 2.00 18.98
CA LEU A 137 17.67 2.51 18.39
C LEU A 137 17.94 3.11 17.00
N ALA A 138 19.06 3.81 16.83
CA ALA A 138 19.49 4.32 15.53
C ALA A 138 19.67 3.18 14.52
N ASP A 139 20.36 2.11 14.90
CA ASP A 139 20.53 0.91 14.05
C ASP A 139 19.17 0.28 13.71
N ALA A 140 18.23 0.26 14.65
CA ALA A 140 16.89 -0.26 14.41
C ALA A 140 16.09 0.64 13.46
N ALA A 141 16.17 1.96 13.62
CA ALA A 141 15.55 2.93 12.73
C ALA A 141 16.12 2.79 11.31
N ALA A 142 17.44 2.74 11.15
CA ALA A 142 18.07 2.55 9.84
C ALA A 142 17.59 1.26 9.14
N ARG A 143 17.46 0.14 9.87
CA ARG A 143 16.90 -1.10 9.32
C ARG A 143 15.44 -0.96 8.89
N VAL A 144 14.62 -0.27 9.69
CA VAL A 144 13.21 -0.03 9.36
C VAL A 144 13.10 0.90 8.14
N THR A 145 13.88 1.98 8.10
CA THR A 145 13.95 2.92 6.97
C THR A 145 14.31 2.22 5.67
N ALA A 146 15.36 1.38 5.69
CA ALA A 146 15.76 0.59 4.53
C ALA A 146 14.62 -0.31 4.04
N HIS A 147 13.96 -1.03 4.96
CA HIS A 147 12.82 -1.89 4.59
C HIS A 147 11.65 -1.10 4.00
N VAL A 148 11.36 0.09 4.55
CA VAL A 148 10.29 0.95 4.04
C VAL A 148 10.62 1.46 2.64
N ASN A 149 11.85 1.94 2.42
CA ASN A 149 12.30 2.41 1.11
C ASN A 149 12.29 1.29 0.06
N ASP A 150 12.82 0.10 0.36
CA ASP A 150 12.80 -1.05 -0.56
C ASP A 150 11.37 -1.38 -1.02
N ARG A 151 10.41 -1.31 -0.09
CA ARG A 151 9.02 -1.62 -0.38
C ARG A 151 8.32 -0.48 -1.14
N TYR A 152 8.73 0.76 -0.92
CA TYR A 152 8.26 1.93 -1.65
C TYR A 152 8.80 1.93 -3.10
N ASP A 153 10.09 1.64 -3.30
CA ASP A 153 10.72 1.54 -4.62
C ASP A 153 10.14 0.37 -5.44
N ALA A 154 9.86 -0.76 -4.79
CA ALA A 154 9.17 -1.89 -5.43
C ALA A 154 7.76 -1.53 -5.90
N GLN A 155 7.08 -0.61 -5.21
CA GLN A 155 5.75 -0.10 -5.61
C GLN A 155 5.86 0.92 -6.75
N LEU A 156 6.83 1.85 -6.69
CA LEU A 156 7.08 2.84 -7.74
C LEU A 156 7.57 2.22 -9.06
N SER A 157 8.30 1.11 -8.99
CA SER A 157 8.82 0.40 -10.18
C SER A 157 7.72 -0.34 -10.96
N ARG A 158 6.48 -0.40 -10.46
CA ARG A 158 5.34 -0.88 -11.23
C ARG A 158 4.95 0.24 -12.21
N PRO A 159 5.14 0.09 -13.53
CA PRO A 159 4.92 1.19 -14.45
C PRO A 159 3.45 1.61 -14.44
N GLU A 160 3.18 2.82 -13.95
CA GLU A 160 1.97 3.56 -14.26
C GLU A 160 1.93 3.74 -15.78
N THR A 161 1.20 2.87 -16.49
CA THR A 161 0.90 3.12 -17.89
C THR A 161 -0.08 4.29 -17.93
N THR A 162 0.47 5.50 -18.04
CA THR A 162 -0.27 6.68 -18.49
C THR A 162 -0.87 6.35 -19.87
N VAL A 163 -2.16 5.99 -19.88
CA VAL A 163 -2.97 5.99 -21.10
C VAL A 163 -3.38 7.44 -21.32
N ALA A 164 -2.64 8.14 -22.17
CA ALA A 164 -3.06 9.45 -22.67
C ALA A 164 -4.39 9.30 -23.44
N PRO A 165 -5.37 10.20 -23.26
CA PRO A 165 -6.61 10.16 -24.04
C PRO A 165 -6.31 10.44 -25.53
N PRO A 166 -6.97 9.76 -26.47
CA PRO A 166 -6.76 9.98 -27.90
C PRO A 166 -7.22 11.40 -28.30
N PRO A 167 -6.53 12.06 -29.26
CA PRO A 167 -6.91 13.40 -29.71
C PRO A 167 -8.28 13.36 -30.43
N PRO A 168 -9.10 14.42 -30.33
CA PRO A 168 -10.39 14.47 -30.99
C PRO A 168 -10.22 14.48 -32.52
N ALA A 169 -10.85 13.53 -33.19
CA ALA A 169 -10.89 13.45 -34.65
C ALA A 169 -11.62 14.68 -35.22
N GLY A 170 -10.94 15.40 -36.12
CA GLY A 170 -11.46 16.59 -36.78
C GLY A 170 -12.70 16.30 -37.63
N LEU A 171 -13.74 17.11 -37.40
CA LEU A 171 -14.96 17.14 -38.21
C LEU A 171 -14.68 17.90 -39.52
N ASN A 172 -14.42 17.16 -40.60
CA ASN A 172 -14.34 17.71 -41.95
C ASN A 172 -15.77 17.81 -42.52
N VAL A 173 -16.38 18.99 -42.46
CA VAL A 173 -17.58 19.30 -43.25
C VAL A 173 -17.15 20.15 -44.44
N ARG A 174 -17.14 19.52 -45.62
CA ARG A 174 -16.98 20.21 -46.91
C ARG A 174 -18.25 21.03 -47.18
N ALA A 175 -18.08 22.30 -47.50
CA ALA A 175 -19.11 23.16 -48.10
C ALA A 175 -19.21 22.91 -49.61
#